data_AF-A0A932RAR6-F1
#
_entry.id   AF-A0A932RAR6-F1
#
_cell.length_a   1.000
_cell.length_b   1.000
_cell.length_c   1.000
_cell.angle_alpha   90.00
_cell.angle_beta   90.00
_cell.angle_gamma   90.00
#
_symmetry.space_group_name_H-M   'P 1'
#
loop_
_entity.id
_entity.type
_entity.pdbx_description
1 polymer ?
#
loop_
_entity_poly.entity_id
_entity_poly.type
_entity_poly.pdbx_seq_one_letter_code
_entity_poly.pdbx_strand_id
1 'polypeptide(L)'
;MMQTAVAPEIDVGKRLNLFERYLTLWVGLCMLAGLILGRSVPPLVAALRSMEFGRGSQVNVPIAILIWLMITPMMMKVDFASLRDVGRRPRGLLVTLFVNWMVKPFSMALIAWVFFRYVFHAWIAPDEASQ
;
A
#
# COMPACT_ATOMS: atom_id res chain seq x y z
N MET A 1 37.08 33.97 -12.00
CA MET A 1 35.81 33.63 -11.33
C MET A 1 35.00 32.73 -12.26
N MET A 2 34.18 31.85 -11.67
CA MET A 2 33.15 30.98 -12.25
C MET A 2 33.55 29.53 -12.64
N GLN A 3 33.21 28.66 -11.67
CA GLN A 3 32.36 27.48 -11.83
C GLN A 3 33.08 26.14 -12.08
N THR A 4 33.56 25.53 -10.98
CA THR A 4 33.80 24.08 -10.90
C THR A 4 32.45 23.35 -10.94
N ALA A 5 32.17 22.72 -12.07
CA ALA A 5 31.07 21.78 -12.22
C ALA A 5 31.21 20.66 -11.19
N VAL A 6 30.22 20.51 -10.31
CA VAL A 6 30.10 19.35 -9.42
C VAL A 6 29.68 18.17 -10.29
N ALA A 7 30.60 17.23 -10.53
CA ALA A 7 30.32 15.97 -11.20
C ALA A 7 29.27 15.18 -10.39
N PRO A 8 28.40 14.37 -11.03
CA PRO A 8 27.49 13.50 -10.30
C PRO A 8 28.29 12.49 -9.48
N GLU A 9 28.11 12.53 -8.17
CA GLU A 9 28.65 11.53 -7.26
C GLU A 9 27.95 10.20 -7.58
N ILE A 10 28.60 9.32 -8.33
CA ILE A 10 28.16 7.93 -8.47
C ILE A 10 28.44 7.29 -7.12
N ASP A 11 27.40 7.01 -6.34
CA ASP A 11 27.49 6.25 -5.08
C ASP A 11 27.94 4.82 -5.41
N VAL A 12 29.25 4.63 -5.48
CA VAL A 12 29.90 3.33 -5.70
C VAL A 12 29.78 2.53 -4.40
N GLY A 13 28.75 1.67 -4.35
CA GLY A 13 28.85 0.43 -3.58
C GLY A 13 28.17 0.40 -2.22
N LYS A 14 27.00 1.03 -2.05
CA LYS A 14 26.12 0.63 -0.94
C LYS A 14 25.56 -0.78 -1.22
N ARG A 15 26.24 -1.82 -0.72
CA ARG A 15 25.70 -3.19 -0.74
C ARG A 15 24.33 -3.15 -0.07
N LEU A 16 23.27 -3.47 -0.83
CA LEU A 16 21.92 -3.59 -0.28
C LEU A 16 21.98 -4.48 0.95
N ASN A 17 21.47 -3.97 2.08
CA ASN A 17 21.44 -4.73 3.32
C ASN A 17 20.68 -6.05 3.07
N LEU A 18 21.06 -7.15 3.73
CA LEU A 18 20.41 -8.46 3.53
C LEU A 18 18.89 -8.36 3.72
N PHE A 19 18.43 -7.48 4.60
CA PHE A 19 17.01 -7.17 4.78
C PHE A 19 16.36 -6.55 3.53
N GLU A 20 16.98 -5.53 2.93
CA GLU A 20 16.48 -4.88 1.70
C GLU A 20 16.47 -5.85 0.51
N ARG A 21 17.51 -6.69 0.42
CA ARG A 21 17.64 -7.70 -0.64
C ARG A 21 16.59 -8.80 -0.54
N TYR A 22 16.24 -9.24 0.67
CA TYR A 22 15.27 -10.31 0.91
C TYR A 22 13.91 -9.77 1.38
N LEU A 23 13.62 -8.49 1.18
CA LEU A 23 12.40 -7.85 1.68
C LEU A 23 11.12 -8.55 1.18
N THR A 24 11.09 -8.98 -0.08
CA THR A 24 9.95 -9.75 -0.63
C THR A 24 9.76 -11.10 0.08
N LEU A 25 10.85 -11.81 0.42
CA LEU A 25 10.78 -13.08 1.16
C LEU A 25 10.29 -12.84 2.59
N TRP A 26 10.79 -11.80 3.26
CA TRP A 26 10.35 -11.42 4.60
C TRP A 26 8.87 -11.02 4.62
N VAL A 27 8.42 -10.20 3.66
CA VAL A 27 7.00 -9.84 3.53
C VAL A 27 6.13 -11.08 3.31
N GLY A 28 6.56 -11.98 2.42
CA GLY A 28 5.87 -13.26 2.19
C GLY A 28 5.79 -14.12 3.46
N LEU A 29 6.89 -14.23 4.21
CA LEU A 29 6.94 -14.96 5.47
C LEU A 29 6.02 -14.32 6.53
N CYS A 30 6.01 -12.99 6.65
CA CYS A 30 5.11 -12.26 7.54
C CYS A 30 3.64 -12.47 7.15
N MET A 31 3.30 -12.50 5.86
CA MET A 31 1.94 -12.81 5.39
C MET A 31 1.52 -14.22 5.78
N LEU A 32 2.37 -15.23 5.55
CA LEU A 32 2.11 -16.63 5.93
C LEU A 32 1.97 -16.79 7.45
N ALA A 33 2.88 -16.19 8.21
CA ALA A 33 2.82 -16.19 9.67
C ALA A 33 1.54 -15.54 10.19
N GLY A 34 1.15 -14.38 9.62
CA GLY A 34 -0.09 -13.69 9.94
C GLY A 34 -1.34 -14.52 9.64
N LEU A 35 -1.36 -15.23 8.51
CA LEU A 35 -2.45 -16.14 8.14
C LEU A 35 -2.60 -17.30 9.13
N ILE A 36 -1.49 -17.96 9.48
CA ILE A 36 -1.47 -19.09 10.42
C ILE A 36 -1.90 -18.61 11.82
N LEU A 37 -1.36 -17.49 12.28
CA LEU A 37 -1.68 -16.93 13.60
C LEU A 37 -3.14 -16.50 13.67
N GLY A 38 -3.67 -15.85 12.63
CA GLY A 38 -5.07 -15.45 12.53
C GLY A 38 -6.04 -16.64 12.55
N ARG A 39 -5.64 -17.79 11.98
CA ARG A 39 -6.42 -19.03 12.02
C ARG A 39 -6.33 -19.75 13.37
N SER A 40 -5.15 -19.78 13.98
CA SER A 40 -4.89 -20.53 15.22
C SER A 40 -5.42 -19.83 16.47
N VAL A 41 -5.56 -18.49 16.45
CA VAL A 41 -6.07 -17.72 17.59
C VAL A 41 -7.24 -16.81 17.19
N PRO A 42 -8.43 -17.39 16.88
CA PRO A 42 -9.63 -16.60 16.55
C PRO A 42 -10.04 -15.57 17.62
N PRO A 43 -9.91 -15.83 18.94
CA PRO A 43 -10.26 -14.84 19.97
C PRO A 43 -9.42 -13.56 19.91
N LEU A 44 -8.16 -13.64 19.48
CA LEU A 44 -7.29 -12.48 19.32
C LEU A 44 -7.73 -11.60 18.15
N VAL A 45 -8.12 -12.23 17.03
CA VAL A 45 -8.67 -11.53 15.86
C VAL A 45 -10.03 -10.92 16.19
N ALA A 46 -10.86 -11.62 16.96
CA ALA A 46 -12.14 -11.11 17.44
C ALA A 46 -11.96 -9.94 18.43
N ALA A 47 -10.98 -10.00 19.33
CA ALA A 47 -10.64 -8.92 20.24
C ALA A 47 -10.15 -7.68 19.47
N LEU A 48 -9.27 -7.86 18.48
CA LEU A 48 -8.84 -6.80 17.58
C LEU A 48 -10.03 -6.19 16.82
N ARG A 49 -10.94 -7.00 16.25
CA ARG A 49 -12.16 -6.49 15.59
C ARG A 49 -13.11 -5.80 16.57
N SER A 50 -13.19 -6.25 17.82
CA SER A 50 -14.04 -5.63 18.85
C SER A 50 -13.55 -4.25 19.32
N MET A 51 -12.29 -3.90 19.04
CA MET A 51 -11.74 -2.54 19.22
C MET A 51 -12.10 -1.61 18.05
N GLU A 52 -13.25 -1.84 17.41
CA GLU A 52 -13.88 -0.91 16.48
C GLU A 52 -14.54 0.25 17.24
N PHE A 53 -14.48 1.45 16.66
CA PHE A 53 -15.22 2.61 17.17
C PHE A 53 -16.73 2.39 16.96
N GLY A 54 -17.39 1.78 17.95
CA GLY A 54 -18.84 1.62 18.02
C GLY A 54 -19.38 0.48 17.14
N ARG A 55 -20.41 -0.22 17.65
CA ARG A 55 -21.10 -1.33 16.96
C ARG A 55 -21.47 -0.93 15.52
N GLY A 56 -20.75 -1.47 14.53
CA GLY A 56 -21.08 -1.35 13.10
C GLY A 56 -20.13 -0.53 12.22
N SER A 57 -19.02 0.01 12.75
CA SER A 57 -18.02 0.70 11.93
C SER A 57 -16.81 -0.20 11.67
N GLN A 58 -16.52 -0.46 10.39
CA GLN A 58 -15.47 -1.38 9.89
C GLN A 58 -14.03 -0.88 10.16
N VAL A 59 -13.86 0.09 11.06
CA VAL A 59 -12.62 0.83 11.27
C VAL A 59 -12.06 0.47 12.64
N ASN A 60 -11.12 -0.48 12.62
CA ASN A 60 -10.40 -0.94 13.78
C ASN A 60 -9.32 0.07 14.21
N VAL A 61 -9.33 0.51 15.48
CA VAL A 61 -8.41 1.52 16.02
C VAL A 61 -6.94 1.18 15.80
N PRO A 62 -6.47 -0.04 16.14
CA PRO A 62 -5.13 -0.50 15.80
C PRO A 62 -4.74 -0.27 14.33
N ILE A 63 -5.61 -0.63 13.38
CA ILE A 63 -5.32 -0.50 11.95
C ILE A 63 -5.18 0.97 11.56
N ALA A 64 -6.06 1.84 12.07
CA ALA A 64 -5.97 3.28 11.83
C ALA A 64 -4.63 3.86 12.31
N ILE A 65 -4.16 3.46 13.50
CA ILE A 65 -2.85 3.89 14.04
C ILE A 65 -1.71 3.39 13.14
N LEU A 66 -1.74 2.14 12.70
CA LEU A 66 -0.73 1.57 11.80
C LEU A 66 -0.67 2.31 10.46
N ILE A 67 -1.83 2.61 9.85
CA ILE A 67 -1.90 3.39 8.61
C ILE A 67 -1.36 4.81 8.83
N TRP A 68 -1.75 5.47 9.92
CA TRP A 68 -1.26 6.80 10.25
C TRP A 68 0.27 6.84 10.42
N LEU A 69 0.82 5.84 11.13
CA LEU A 69 2.26 5.67 11.30
C LEU A 69 2.99 5.43 9.97
N MET A 70 2.33 4.82 8.96
CA MET A 70 2.91 4.63 7.63
C MET A 70 2.82 5.88 6.75
N ILE A 71 1.77 6.69 6.90
CA ILE A 71 1.58 7.93 6.12
C ILE A 71 2.57 9.01 6.57
N THR A 72 2.77 9.18 7.88
CA THR A 72 3.67 10.20 8.46
C THR A 72 5.10 10.20 7.88
N PRO A 73 5.84 9.07 7.80
CA PRO A 73 7.20 9.06 7.25
C PRO A 73 7.23 9.36 5.75
N MET A 74 6.15 9.08 5.01
CA MET A 74 6.06 9.49 3.61
C MET A 74 5.88 11.01 3.51
N MET A 75 5.03 11.61 4.35
CA MET A 75 4.79 13.06 4.37
C MET A 75 6.03 13.86 4.77
N MET A 76 6.82 13.39 5.73
CA MET A 76 8.07 14.06 6.14
C MET A 76 9.13 14.13 5.04
N LYS A 77 9.06 13.23 4.05
CA LYS A 77 9.97 13.22 2.90
C LYS A 77 9.53 14.19 1.79
N VAL A 78 8.36 14.79 1.89
CA VAL A 78 7.83 15.72 0.87
C VAL A 78 8.44 17.10 1.09
N ASP A 79 9.10 17.62 0.06
CA ASP A 79 9.59 18.99 0.03
C ASP A 79 8.47 19.97 -0.40
N PHE A 80 8.05 20.83 0.52
CA PHE A 80 7.01 21.83 0.30
C PHE A 80 7.43 22.94 -0.68
N ALA A 81 8.73 23.21 -0.85
CA ALA A 81 9.21 24.18 -1.84
C ALA A 81 8.93 23.70 -3.27
N SER A 82 9.23 22.42 -3.53
CA SER A 82 8.90 21.74 -4.79
C SER A 82 7.40 21.67 -5.06
N LEU A 83 6.56 21.58 -4.01
CA LEU A 83 5.09 21.53 -4.15
C LEU A 83 4.50 22.83 -4.70
N ARG A 84 5.12 24.00 -4.45
CA ARG A 84 4.68 25.29 -4.99
C ARG A 84 4.92 25.40 -6.50
N ASP A 85 5.99 24.79 -7.00
CA ASP A 85 6.36 24.81 -8.42
C ASP A 85 5.61 23.76 -9.26
N VAL A 86 4.91 22.80 -8.63
CA VAL A 86 4.13 21.75 -9.32
C VAL A 86 3.09 22.32 -10.29
N GLY A 87 2.52 23.50 -9.99
CA GLY A 87 1.57 24.19 -10.87
C GLY A 87 2.15 24.59 -12.23
N ARG A 88 3.48 24.67 -12.38
CA ARG A 88 4.15 25.00 -13.66
C ARG A 88 4.18 23.84 -14.65
N ARG A 89 3.99 22.59 -14.20
CA ARG A 89 3.97 21.39 -15.07
C ARG A 89 2.74 20.52 -14.79
N PRO A 90 1.52 21.01 -15.06
CA PRO A 90 0.28 20.34 -14.69
C PRO A 90 0.06 19.02 -15.45
N ARG A 91 0.53 18.90 -16.70
CA ARG A 91 0.30 17.68 -17.52
C ARG A 91 0.86 16.41 -16.87
N GLY A 92 2.08 16.47 -16.31
CA GLY A 92 2.70 15.31 -15.66
C GLY A 92 2.01 14.92 -14.35
N LEU A 93 1.55 15.91 -13.59
CA LEU A 93 0.78 15.68 -12.37
C LEU A 93 -0.59 15.09 -12.68
N LEU A 94 -1.30 15.63 -13.67
CA LEU A 94 -2.62 15.14 -14.08
C LEU A 94 -2.57 13.70 -14.55
N VAL A 95 -1.57 13.33 -15.36
CA VAL A 95 -1.39 11.94 -15.79
C VAL A 95 -1.10 11.03 -14.59
N THR A 96 -0.19 11.43 -13.69
CA THR A 96 0.11 10.63 -12.49
C THR A 96 -1.11 10.49 -11.58
N LEU A 97 -1.88 11.56 -11.38
CA LEU A 97 -3.10 11.54 -10.58
C LEU A 97 -4.16 10.64 -11.22
N PHE A 98 -4.39 10.79 -12.53
CA PHE A 98 -5.30 9.95 -13.30
C PHE A 98 -4.92 8.47 -13.20
N VAL A 99 -3.65 8.14 -13.41
CA VAL A 99 -3.20 6.74 -13.32
C VAL A 99 -3.29 6.22 -11.88
N ASN A 100 -2.89 7.02 -10.89
CA ASN A 100 -2.89 6.58 -9.50
C ASN A 100 -4.30 6.46 -8.91
N TRP A 101 -5.22 7.37 -9.26
CA TRP A 101 -6.56 7.43 -8.69
C TRP A 101 -7.66 6.81 -9.56
N MET A 102 -7.50 6.76 -10.89
CA MET A 102 -8.46 6.09 -11.77
C MET A 102 -7.93 4.74 -12.22
N VAL A 103 -6.72 4.67 -12.78
CA VAL A 103 -6.26 3.38 -13.32
C VAL A 103 -6.10 2.36 -12.20
N LYS A 104 -5.48 2.70 -11.06
CA LYS A 104 -5.30 1.70 -9.97
C LYS A 104 -6.62 1.17 -9.39
N PRO A 105 -7.59 2.00 -8.93
CA PRO A 105 -8.79 1.46 -8.29
C PRO A 105 -9.69 0.72 -9.26
N PHE A 106 -9.85 1.24 -10.49
CA PHE A 106 -10.69 0.59 -11.48
C PHE A 106 -10.05 -0.68 -12.02
N SER A 107 -8.72 -0.72 -12.20
CA SER A 107 -8.05 -1.97 -12.57
C SER A 107 -8.18 -3.02 -11.48
N MET A 108 -8.03 -2.64 -10.20
CA MET A 108 -8.23 -3.56 -9.08
C MET A 108 -9.67 -4.11 -9.07
N ALA A 109 -10.67 -3.24 -9.20
CA ALA A 109 -12.07 -3.64 -9.24
C ALA A 109 -12.41 -4.51 -10.46
N LEU A 110 -11.89 -4.16 -11.65
CA LEU A 110 -12.08 -4.93 -12.88
C LEU A 110 -11.46 -6.32 -12.77
N ILE A 111 -10.23 -6.42 -12.28
CA ILE A 111 -9.55 -7.71 -12.08
C ILE A 111 -10.34 -8.53 -11.06
N ALA A 112 -10.72 -7.95 -9.92
CA ALA A 112 -11.55 -8.63 -8.93
C ALA A 112 -12.86 -9.14 -9.56
N TRP A 113 -13.59 -8.29 -10.27
CA TRP A 113 -14.84 -8.64 -10.93
C TRP A 113 -14.67 -9.78 -11.96
N VAL A 114 -13.63 -9.72 -12.81
CA VAL A 114 -13.36 -10.78 -13.79
C VAL A 114 -13.11 -12.12 -13.10
N PHE A 115 -12.26 -12.11 -12.07
CA PHE A 115 -11.91 -13.33 -11.35
C PHE A 115 -13.10 -13.89 -10.58
N PHE A 116 -13.84 -13.08 -9.83
CA PHE A 116 -15.01 -13.54 -9.08
C PHE A 116 -16.13 -14.03 -10.01
N ARG A 117 -16.42 -13.31 -11.10
CA ARG A 117 -17.59 -13.59 -11.95
C ARG A 117 -17.36 -14.69 -12.98
N TYR A 118 -16.15 -14.84 -13.51
CA TYR A 118 -15.87 -15.77 -14.63
C TYR A 118 -14.91 -16.90 -14.26
N VAL A 119 -13.89 -16.64 -13.43
CA VAL A 119 -12.88 -17.65 -13.11
C VAL A 119 -13.32 -18.50 -11.91
N PHE A 120 -13.77 -17.86 -10.84
CA PHE A 120 -14.13 -18.51 -9.58
C PHE A 120 -15.62 -18.78 -9.40
N HIS A 121 -16.47 -18.43 -10.37
CA HIS A 121 -17.90 -18.71 -10.32
C HIS A 121 -18.22 -20.20 -10.13
N ALA A 122 -17.35 -21.11 -10.59
CA ALA A 122 -17.52 -22.55 -10.36
C ALA A 122 -17.15 -23.00 -8.94
N TRP A 123 -16.36 -22.21 -8.21
CA TRP A 123 -15.76 -22.58 -6.91
C TRP A 123 -16.33 -21.75 -5.74
N ILE A 124 -17.15 -20.73 -6.03
CA ILE A 124 -17.76 -19.81 -5.06
C ILE A 124 -19.28 -20.01 -5.10
N ALA A 125 -19.93 -20.06 -3.93
CA ALA A 125 -21.38 -20.15 -3.83
C ALA A 125 -22.05 -18.94 -4.52
N PRO A 126 -23.21 -19.09 -5.19
CA PRO A 126 -23.86 -18.01 -5.95
C PRO A 126 -24.08 -16.73 -5.14
N ASP A 127 -24.22 -16.88 -3.82
CA ASP A 127 -24.55 -15.85 -2.83
C ASP A 127 -23.34 -14.98 -2.44
N GLU A 128 -22.13 -15.48 -2.63
CA GLU A 128 -20.86 -14.81 -2.28
C GLU A 128 -20.26 -14.07 -3.50
N ALA A 129 -20.70 -14.39 -4.71
CA ALA A 129 -20.21 -13.76 -5.95
C ALA A 129 -20.87 -12.39 -6.24
N SER A 130 -21.93 -12.03 -5.50
CA SER A 130 -22.71 -10.80 -5.67
C SER A 130 -22.63 -9.81 -4.49
N GLN A 131 -21.85 -10.12 -3.44
CA GLN A 131 -21.54 -9.21 -2.33
C GLN A 131 -20.35 -8.31 -2.67
#